data_AF-A0A368QED2-F1
#
_entry.id   AF-A0A368QED2-F1
#
_cell.length_a   1.000
_cell.length_b   1.000
_cell.length_c   1.000
_cell.angle_alpha   90.00
_cell.angle_beta   90.00
_cell.angle_gamma   90.00
#
_symmetry.space_group_name_H-M   'P 1'
#
loop_
_entity.id
_entity.type
_entity.pdbx_description
1 polymer ?
#
loop_
_entity_poly.entity_id
_entity_poly.type
_entity_poly.pdbx_seq_one_letter_code
_entity_poly.pdbx_strand_id
1 'polypeptide(L)'
;MISYIKNPHPRVLDDSATALISREDGAWWDFDLHLYRSSDSKGWISKRLSVNEFERDKLIPLPRAVDRLYHETEKTITIGGEHGTVAWVDLWRGIFFCDVLKECPLLQDVPLPVPARGDWDRLLRHCNPSYLRDVTISRNKDLIKYVELEFLYREELNATPVSHTDWVCNNSRKSQVIRDGWKSTTWNMAIPVGLGEGWHRDCVIDVKDVNLEASDPCLSDLMAMLSSKTTRTWKELPVACPILSMDDDVVYLLSQTRPRYMDKLEVIFAIDVRKATLRGLAELDVQKSTIFFPNFCTSEICRGT
;
A
#
# COMPACT_ATOMS: atom_id res chain seq x y z
N MET A 1 -47.96 21.43 -20.20
CA MET A 1 -47.44 20.06 -20.38
C MET A 1 -45.91 20.17 -20.31
N ILE A 2 -45.33 20.00 -19.13
CA ILE A 2 -43.90 20.22 -18.88
C ILE A 2 -43.28 18.83 -18.70
N SER A 3 -42.44 18.42 -19.64
CA SER A 3 -41.73 17.14 -19.63
C SER A 3 -40.56 17.20 -18.65
N TYR A 4 -40.60 16.37 -17.62
CA TYR A 4 -39.47 16.16 -16.70
C TYR A 4 -38.33 15.46 -17.44
N ILE A 5 -37.15 16.10 -17.46
CA ILE A 5 -35.89 15.46 -17.83
C ILE A 5 -35.56 14.46 -16.72
N LYS A 6 -35.47 13.17 -17.08
CA LYS A 6 -34.99 12.12 -16.17
C LYS A 6 -33.53 12.38 -15.84
N ASN A 7 -33.25 12.72 -14.59
CA ASN A 7 -31.91 12.67 -14.02
C ASN A 7 -31.36 11.24 -14.21
N PRO A 8 -30.23 11.03 -14.91
CA PRO A 8 -29.56 9.75 -14.86
C PRO A 8 -28.95 9.60 -13.46
N HIS A 9 -29.49 8.68 -12.67
CA HIS A 9 -28.87 8.29 -11.41
C HIS A 9 -27.40 7.92 -11.67
N PRO A 10 -26.42 8.44 -10.90
CA PRO A 10 -25.02 8.06 -11.05
C PRO A 10 -24.89 6.55 -10.88
N ARG A 11 -24.34 5.88 -11.91
CA ARG A 11 -24.06 4.45 -11.86
C ARG A 11 -22.90 4.25 -10.88
N VAL A 12 -23.22 3.74 -9.69
CA VAL A 12 -22.21 3.28 -8.73
C VAL A 12 -21.61 2.00 -9.31
N LEU A 13 -20.32 2.05 -9.66
CA LEU A 13 -19.55 0.86 -9.99
C LEU A 13 -19.02 0.30 -8.67
N ASP A 14 -19.30 -0.97 -8.42
CA ASP A 14 -18.65 -1.75 -7.37
C ASP A 14 -17.35 -2.33 -7.93
N ASP A 15 -16.36 -2.66 -7.09
CA ASP A 15 -15.06 -3.17 -7.54
C ASP A 15 -15.19 -4.54 -8.21
N SER A 16 -16.28 -5.26 -7.96
CA SER A 16 -16.68 -6.49 -8.68
C SER A 16 -17.19 -6.25 -10.10
N ALA A 17 -17.43 -4.99 -10.51
CA ALA A 17 -18.05 -4.63 -11.79
C ALA A 17 -17.04 -4.20 -12.87
N THR A 18 -15.76 -4.04 -12.54
CA THR A 18 -14.72 -3.67 -13.52
C THR A 18 -13.42 -4.43 -13.28
N ALA A 19 -12.71 -4.78 -14.36
CA ALA A 19 -11.37 -5.39 -14.27
C ALA A 19 -10.47 -4.89 -15.41
N LEU A 20 -9.18 -4.74 -15.14
CA LEU A 20 -8.16 -4.40 -16.13
C LEU A 20 -7.12 -5.53 -16.17
N ILE A 21 -6.87 -6.12 -17.33
CA ILE A 21 -5.98 -7.28 -17.48
C ILE A 21 -4.90 -6.97 -18.51
N SER A 22 -3.63 -7.15 -18.12
CA SER A 22 -2.46 -7.02 -19.00
C SER A 22 -2.39 -8.17 -20.00
N ARG A 23 -2.01 -7.88 -21.26
CA ARG A 23 -1.74 -8.90 -22.29
C ARG A 23 -0.26 -8.96 -22.65
N GLU A 24 0.24 -10.16 -22.90
CA GLU A 24 1.61 -10.40 -23.38
C GLU A 24 1.65 -10.72 -24.89
N ASP A 25 1.26 -9.75 -25.73
CA ASP A 25 1.32 -9.91 -27.20
C ASP A 25 2.35 -8.94 -27.82
N GLY A 26 3.63 -9.15 -27.50
CA GLY A 26 4.82 -8.97 -28.36
C GLY A 26 5.18 -7.62 -28.99
N ALA A 27 4.34 -6.59 -29.00
CA ALA A 27 4.69 -5.29 -29.61
C ALA A 27 3.97 -4.08 -29.00
N TRP A 28 2.79 -4.26 -28.39
CA TRP A 28 1.98 -3.20 -27.79
C TRP A 28 1.58 -3.56 -26.37
N TRP A 29 1.54 -2.55 -25.49
CA TRP A 29 1.09 -2.68 -24.11
C TRP A 29 -0.43 -2.55 -24.06
N ASP A 30 -1.07 -3.65 -24.44
CA ASP A 30 -2.52 -3.74 -24.50
C ASP A 30 -3.11 -4.28 -23.20
N PHE A 31 -4.26 -3.71 -22.85
CA PHE A 31 -5.04 -4.06 -21.68
C PHE A 31 -6.49 -4.32 -22.08
N ASP A 32 -7.08 -5.37 -21.51
CA ASP A 32 -8.50 -5.65 -21.66
C ASP A 32 -9.25 -5.05 -20.46
N LEU A 33 -10.08 -4.04 -20.73
CA LEU A 33 -11.02 -3.45 -19.77
C LEU A 33 -12.33 -4.23 -19.84
N HIS A 34 -12.67 -4.93 -18.76
CA HIS A 34 -13.94 -5.61 -18.60
C HIS A 34 -14.90 -4.78 -17.75
N LEU A 35 -16.13 -4.58 -18.23
CA LEU A 35 -17.20 -3.83 -17.55
C LEU A 35 -18.44 -4.69 -17.45
N TYR A 36 -18.95 -4.90 -16.25
CA TYR A 36 -20.21 -5.58 -16.02
C TYR A 36 -21.39 -4.64 -16.22
N ARG A 37 -22.36 -5.02 -17.08
CA ARG A 37 -23.62 -4.28 -17.24
C ARG A 37 -24.80 -5.13 -16.81
N SER A 38 -25.35 -4.81 -15.63
CA SER A 38 -26.54 -5.49 -15.11
C SER A 38 -27.81 -5.28 -15.96
N SER A 39 -27.86 -4.23 -16.79
CA SER A 39 -29.01 -3.92 -17.65
C SER A 39 -29.02 -4.65 -18.98
N ASP A 40 -27.88 -5.22 -19.41
CA ASP A 40 -27.76 -5.91 -20.70
C ASP A 40 -27.84 -7.43 -20.48
N SER A 41 -28.62 -8.13 -21.31
CA SER A 41 -28.74 -9.60 -21.25
C SER A 41 -27.46 -10.36 -21.58
N LYS A 42 -26.40 -9.65 -22.00
CA LYS A 42 -25.07 -10.19 -22.36
C LYS A 42 -24.07 -10.22 -21.20
N GLY A 43 -24.34 -9.53 -20.08
CA GLY A 43 -23.41 -9.47 -18.94
C GLY A 43 -22.19 -8.57 -19.17
N TRP A 44 -20.98 -9.15 -19.16
CA TRP A 44 -19.71 -8.42 -19.27
C TRP A 44 -19.43 -7.91 -20.70
N ILE A 45 -18.85 -6.71 -20.80
CA ILE A 45 -18.36 -6.10 -22.04
C ILE A 45 -16.85 -5.88 -21.91
N SER A 46 -16.11 -6.24 -22.95
CA SER A 46 -14.65 -6.03 -23.00
C SER A 46 -14.30 -4.92 -24.01
N LYS A 47 -13.41 -4.01 -23.62
CA LYS A 47 -12.81 -3.00 -24.50
C LYS A 47 -11.29 -3.16 -24.44
N ARG A 48 -10.63 -3.13 -25.60
CA ARG A 48 -9.17 -3.10 -25.67
C ARG A 48 -8.67 -1.67 -25.53
N LEU A 49 -7.71 -1.48 -24.63
CA LEU A 49 -7.06 -0.21 -24.36
C LEU A 49 -5.56 -0.39 -24.60
N SER A 50 -4.90 0.62 -25.15
CA SER A 50 -3.46 0.61 -25.37
C SER A 50 -2.82 1.83 -24.71
N VAL A 51 -1.63 1.63 -24.14
CA VAL A 51 -0.80 2.72 -23.61
C VAL A 51 0.38 2.92 -24.56
N ASN A 52 0.50 4.12 -25.14
CA ASN A 52 1.56 4.41 -26.11
C ASN A 52 2.93 4.56 -25.46
N GLU A 53 2.96 5.22 -24.30
CA GLU A 53 4.18 5.47 -23.52
C GLU A 53 3.86 5.35 -22.03
N PHE A 54 4.74 4.67 -21.30
CA PHE A 54 4.64 4.55 -19.85
C PHE A 54 5.48 5.62 -19.17
N GLU A 55 4.83 6.60 -18.57
CA GLU A 55 5.53 7.59 -17.74
C GLU A 55 6.27 6.91 -16.58
N ARG A 56 5.75 5.77 -16.08
CA ARG A 56 6.43 4.97 -15.06
C ARG A 56 7.74 4.31 -15.50
N ASP A 57 7.99 4.10 -16.79
CA ASP A 57 9.27 3.55 -17.26
C ASP A 57 10.42 4.55 -17.07
N LYS A 58 10.12 5.85 -17.09
CA LYS A 58 11.11 6.93 -16.91
C LYS A 58 11.61 7.03 -15.47
N LEU A 59 10.79 6.63 -14.50
CA LEU A 59 11.08 6.76 -13.06
C LEU A 59 11.40 5.42 -12.38
N ILE A 60 10.65 4.37 -12.73
CA ILE A 60 10.74 3.04 -12.12
C ILE A 60 10.70 1.99 -13.25
N PRO A 61 11.80 1.82 -14.00
CA PRO A 61 11.86 0.87 -15.10
C PRO A 61 11.74 -0.56 -14.58
N LEU A 62 11.04 -1.42 -15.32
CA LEU A 62 11.00 -2.86 -15.05
C LEU A 62 12.38 -3.47 -15.38
N PRO A 63 13.09 -4.06 -14.40
CA PRO A 63 14.33 -4.76 -14.69
C PRO A 63 14.04 -6.02 -15.51
N ARG A 64 14.85 -6.29 -16.53
CA ARG A 64 14.69 -7.46 -17.42
C ARG A 64 14.70 -8.82 -16.70
N ALA A 65 15.26 -8.87 -15.50
CA ALA A 65 15.38 -10.09 -14.70
C ALA A 65 14.13 -10.36 -13.83
N VAL A 66 13.19 -9.43 -13.78
CA VAL A 66 11.97 -9.54 -12.96
C VAL A 66 10.86 -10.10 -13.84
N ASP A 67 10.47 -11.35 -13.57
CA ASP A 67 9.25 -11.97 -14.10
C ASP A 67 8.01 -11.34 -13.45
N ARG A 68 7.50 -10.25 -14.06
CA ARG A 68 6.29 -9.52 -13.66
C ARG A 68 5.58 -8.99 -14.90
N LEU A 69 4.26 -8.88 -14.81
CA LEU A 69 3.48 -8.18 -15.83
C LEU A 69 3.84 -6.68 -15.82
N TYR A 70 3.59 -5.99 -16.94
CA TYR A 70 3.81 -4.54 -17.02
C TYR A 70 2.98 -3.74 -16.02
N HIS A 71 1.83 -4.30 -15.64
CA HIS A 71 0.96 -3.85 -14.58
C HIS A 71 0.34 -5.07 -13.89
N GLU A 72 0.46 -5.12 -12.57
CA GLU A 72 -0.23 -6.07 -11.69
C GLU A 72 -1.13 -5.27 -10.76
N THR A 73 -2.44 -5.40 -10.92
CA THR A 73 -3.38 -4.67 -10.09
C THR A 73 -3.47 -5.34 -8.71
N GLU A 74 -2.94 -4.70 -7.66
CA GLU A 74 -3.17 -5.13 -6.28
C GLU A 74 -4.40 -4.46 -5.65
N LYS A 75 -4.82 -3.29 -6.14
CA LYS A 75 -5.97 -2.56 -5.59
C LYS A 75 -6.72 -1.81 -6.68
N THR A 76 -8.05 -1.83 -6.60
CA THR A 76 -8.93 -1.03 -7.46
C THR A 76 -9.61 0.03 -6.59
N ILE A 77 -9.67 1.27 -7.08
CA ILE A 77 -10.28 2.39 -6.38
C ILE A 77 -11.31 3.04 -7.30
N THR A 78 -12.58 2.98 -6.90
CA THR A 78 -13.66 3.66 -7.62
C THR A 78 -13.78 5.12 -7.18
N ILE A 79 -13.23 6.02 -8.00
CA ILE A 79 -13.32 7.47 -7.81
C ILE A 79 -14.75 7.93 -8.11
N GLY A 80 -15.29 7.51 -9.26
CA GLY A 80 -16.64 7.86 -9.70
C GLY A 80 -16.68 9.18 -10.48
N GLY A 81 -17.70 10.00 -10.21
CA GLY A 81 -17.98 11.20 -11.01
C GLY A 81 -18.78 10.89 -12.29
N GLU A 82 -18.98 11.92 -13.12
CA GLU A 82 -19.81 11.83 -14.33
C GLU A 82 -19.33 10.76 -15.33
N HIS A 83 -18.02 10.58 -15.42
CA HIS A 83 -17.40 9.62 -16.33
C HIS A 83 -17.05 8.28 -15.69
N GLY A 84 -17.39 8.09 -14.41
CA GLY A 84 -17.11 6.86 -13.66
C GLY A 84 -15.63 6.53 -13.62
N THR A 85 -14.77 7.45 -13.17
CA THR A 85 -13.33 7.23 -13.15
C THR A 85 -12.97 6.09 -12.18
N VAL A 86 -12.15 5.16 -12.64
CA VAL A 86 -11.59 4.04 -11.85
C VAL A 86 -10.07 4.12 -11.89
N ALA A 87 -9.44 3.80 -10.76
CA ALA A 87 -7.99 3.71 -10.62
C ALA A 87 -7.58 2.26 -10.32
N TRP A 88 -6.75 1.66 -11.18
CA TRP A 88 -6.09 0.37 -10.91
C TRP A 88 -4.67 0.63 -10.45
N VAL A 89 -4.39 0.22 -9.21
CA VAL A 89 -3.13 0.48 -8.51
C VAL A 89 -2.23 -0.73 -8.67
N ASP A 90 -1.05 -0.45 -9.21
CA ASP A 90 0.14 -1.30 -9.13
C ASP A 90 1.09 -0.65 -8.10
N LEU A 91 1.13 -1.24 -6.90
CA LEU A 91 1.92 -0.75 -5.77
C LEU A 91 3.43 -0.82 -6.04
N TRP A 92 3.86 -1.50 -7.10
CA TRP A 92 5.25 -1.50 -7.55
C TRP A 92 5.61 -0.21 -8.29
N ARG A 93 4.77 0.20 -9.24
CA ARG A 93 5.19 1.18 -10.25
C ARG A 93 4.27 2.39 -10.40
N GLY A 94 2.97 2.25 -10.22
CA GLY A 94 2.05 3.27 -10.71
C GLY A 94 0.57 2.95 -10.60
N ILE A 95 -0.23 3.91 -11.05
CA ILE A 95 -1.68 3.84 -11.06
C ILE A 95 -2.15 4.11 -12.47
N PHE A 96 -3.08 3.31 -12.96
CA PHE A 96 -3.84 3.61 -14.17
C PHE A 96 -5.17 4.22 -13.82
N PHE A 97 -5.43 5.43 -14.32
CA PHE A 97 -6.74 6.05 -14.26
C PHE A 97 -7.48 5.85 -15.58
N CYS A 98 -8.79 5.59 -15.51
CA CYS A 98 -9.63 5.49 -16.69
C CYS A 98 -11.05 5.93 -16.41
N ASP A 99 -11.57 6.75 -17.33
CA ASP A 99 -12.97 7.14 -17.38
C ASP A 99 -13.79 6.05 -18.10
N VAL A 100 -14.19 5.01 -17.37
CA VAL A 100 -14.73 3.79 -18.00
C VAL A 100 -16.09 3.97 -18.66
N LEU A 101 -16.83 5.04 -18.30
CA LEU A 101 -18.14 5.35 -18.91
C LEU A 101 -18.02 6.17 -20.20
N LYS A 102 -16.83 6.64 -20.57
CA LYS A 102 -16.63 7.29 -21.88
C LYS A 102 -16.80 6.29 -23.03
N GLU A 103 -17.24 6.81 -24.18
CA GLU A 103 -17.37 6.03 -25.40
C GLU A 103 -16.02 5.41 -25.79
N CYS A 104 -14.97 6.24 -25.78
CA CYS A 104 -13.58 5.88 -26.00
C CYS A 104 -12.77 6.09 -24.70
N PRO A 105 -12.73 5.11 -23.78
CA PRO A 105 -11.91 5.19 -22.59
C PRO A 105 -10.42 5.20 -22.94
N LEU A 106 -9.62 5.93 -22.16
CA LEU A 106 -8.16 5.97 -22.30
C LEU A 106 -7.53 5.72 -20.93
N LEU A 107 -6.44 4.96 -20.93
CA LEU A 107 -5.63 4.76 -19.73
C LEU A 107 -4.67 5.94 -19.57
N GLN A 108 -4.75 6.60 -18.43
CA GLN A 108 -3.77 7.61 -18.00
C GLN A 108 -2.81 6.94 -17.02
N ASP A 109 -1.54 6.84 -17.41
CA ASP A 109 -0.48 6.29 -16.58
C ASP A 109 0.07 7.34 -15.61
N VAL A 110 0.09 7.00 -14.32
CA VAL A 110 0.65 7.85 -13.26
C VAL A 110 1.68 7.05 -12.46
N PRO A 111 2.98 7.38 -12.52
CA PRO A 111 3.97 6.69 -11.71
C PRO A 111 3.77 6.94 -10.21
N LEU A 112 4.07 5.95 -9.38
CA LEU A 112 4.26 6.15 -7.95
C LEU A 112 5.58 6.90 -7.69
N PRO A 113 5.73 7.54 -6.52
CA PRO A 113 7.01 8.09 -6.10
C PRO A 113 8.14 7.03 -6.17
N VAL A 114 9.35 7.49 -6.51
CA VAL A 114 10.52 6.62 -6.60
C VAL A 114 10.77 5.96 -5.23
N PRO A 115 10.93 4.62 -5.19
CA PRO A 115 11.18 3.91 -3.95
C PRO A 115 12.34 4.46 -3.13
N ALA A 116 12.19 4.43 -1.81
CA ALA A 116 13.30 4.69 -0.91
C ALA A 116 14.46 3.69 -1.14
N ARG A 117 15.70 4.17 -1.01
CA ARG A 117 16.90 3.38 -1.35
C ARG A 117 17.01 2.11 -0.50
N GLY A 118 16.56 2.15 0.76
CA GLY A 118 16.54 0.98 1.65
C GLY A 118 15.69 -0.19 1.15
N ASP A 119 14.72 0.08 0.26
CA ASP A 119 13.76 -0.92 -0.21
C ASP A 119 14.06 -1.45 -1.60
N TRP A 120 15.00 -0.85 -2.35
CA TRP A 120 15.31 -1.24 -3.74
C TRP A 120 15.57 -2.74 -3.87
N ASP A 121 16.40 -3.28 -2.99
CA ASP A 121 16.81 -4.68 -2.99
C ASP A 121 15.66 -5.64 -2.59
N ARG A 122 14.70 -5.17 -1.77
CA ARG A 122 13.49 -5.94 -1.43
C ARG A 122 12.50 -5.96 -2.58
N LEU A 123 12.32 -4.82 -3.23
CA LEU A 123 11.52 -4.72 -4.44
C LEU A 123 12.18 -5.62 -5.52
N LEU A 124 13.46 -5.46 -5.84
CA LEU A 124 14.12 -6.32 -6.84
C LEU A 124 14.03 -7.83 -6.59
N ARG A 125 13.90 -8.29 -5.33
CA ARG A 125 13.73 -9.70 -4.96
C ARG A 125 12.27 -10.21 -4.97
N HIS A 126 11.37 -9.55 -5.68
CA HIS A 126 9.95 -9.95 -5.77
C HIS A 126 9.23 -9.99 -4.42
N CYS A 127 9.60 -9.12 -3.47
CA CYS A 127 8.73 -8.88 -2.32
C CYS A 127 7.37 -8.38 -2.84
N ASN A 128 6.27 -8.81 -2.22
CA ASN A 128 4.98 -8.23 -2.54
C ASN A 128 4.99 -6.75 -2.08
N PRO A 129 4.72 -5.77 -2.95
CA PRO A 129 4.81 -4.35 -2.59
C PRO A 129 3.88 -3.95 -1.46
N SER A 130 2.76 -4.66 -1.27
CA SER A 130 1.83 -4.40 -0.17
C SER A 130 2.43 -4.53 1.22
N TYR A 131 3.61 -5.17 1.37
CA TYR A 131 4.35 -5.18 2.64
C TYR A 131 4.95 -3.81 3.00
N LEU A 132 5.18 -2.97 2.00
CA LEU A 132 5.90 -1.71 2.14
C LEU A 132 5.03 -0.53 1.74
N ARG A 133 3.94 -0.75 1.01
CA ARG A 133 3.22 0.31 0.30
C ARG A 133 1.73 0.11 0.33
N ASP A 134 1.00 1.22 0.35
CA ASP A 134 -0.44 1.25 0.14
C ASP A 134 -0.83 2.57 -0.52
N VAL A 135 -1.96 2.54 -1.22
CA VAL A 135 -2.59 3.68 -1.87
C VAL A 135 -4.05 3.70 -1.45
N THR A 136 -4.56 4.86 -1.07
CA THR A 136 -5.98 5.02 -0.74
C THR A 136 -6.52 6.32 -1.31
N ILE A 137 -7.83 6.49 -1.26
CA ILE A 137 -8.50 7.74 -1.61
C ILE A 137 -9.06 8.38 -0.35
N SER A 138 -8.91 9.69 -0.26
CA SER A 138 -9.56 10.51 0.77
C SER A 138 -11.09 10.33 0.73
N ARG A 139 -11.76 10.45 1.89
CA ARG A 139 -13.22 10.27 1.98
C ARG A 139 -14.01 11.22 1.07
N ASN A 140 -13.54 12.46 0.94
CA ASN A 140 -14.09 13.50 0.06
C ASN A 140 -13.69 13.32 -1.41
N LYS A 141 -12.83 12.35 -1.73
CA LYS A 141 -12.43 11.96 -3.10
C LYS A 141 -11.72 13.05 -3.91
N ASP A 142 -11.01 13.95 -3.23
CA ASP A 142 -10.20 15.00 -3.88
C ASP A 142 -8.70 14.67 -3.91
N LEU A 143 -8.25 13.76 -3.04
CA LEU A 143 -6.86 13.34 -2.91
C LEU A 143 -6.72 11.82 -3.03
N ILE A 144 -5.74 11.37 -3.81
CA ILE A 144 -5.10 10.06 -3.63
C ILE A 144 -4.00 10.23 -2.60
N LYS A 145 -3.93 9.30 -1.65
CA LYS A 145 -2.85 9.20 -0.66
C LYS A 145 -2.02 7.96 -0.94
N TYR A 146 -0.71 8.05 -0.73
CA TYR A 146 0.26 6.96 -0.87
C TYR A 146 1.17 6.92 0.36
N VAL A 147 1.50 5.72 0.82
CA VAL A 147 2.46 5.50 1.91
C VAL A 147 3.54 4.52 1.46
N GLU A 148 4.76 4.76 1.91
CA GLU A 148 5.89 3.86 1.82
C GLU A 148 6.47 3.66 3.22
N LEU A 149 6.79 2.41 3.55
CA LEU A 149 7.45 1.98 4.76
C LEU A 149 8.86 1.49 4.40
N GLU A 150 9.87 2.29 4.75
CA GLU A 150 11.28 2.01 4.57
C GLU A 150 11.86 1.31 5.80
N PHE A 151 12.54 0.18 5.60
CA PHE A 151 13.31 -0.45 6.68
C PHE A 151 14.71 0.13 6.77
N LEU A 152 15.06 0.57 7.97
CA LEU A 152 16.40 1.08 8.25
C LEU A 152 17.28 -0.07 8.72
N TYR A 153 18.55 -0.03 8.32
CA TYR A 153 19.55 -0.99 8.75
C TYR A 153 20.78 -0.28 9.26
N ARG A 154 21.38 -0.85 10.30
CA ARG A 154 22.69 -0.47 10.80
C ARG A 154 23.69 -1.56 10.49
N GLU A 155 24.84 -1.13 10.01
CA GLU A 155 26.01 -1.97 9.88
C GLU A 155 26.77 -1.92 11.21
N GLU A 156 26.74 -3.01 11.98
CA GLU A 156 27.59 -3.13 13.16
C GLU A 156 28.95 -3.69 12.74
N LEU A 157 30.00 -2.89 12.95
CA LEU A 157 31.37 -3.36 12.95
C LEU A 157 31.53 -4.20 14.22
N ASN A 158 31.70 -5.52 14.07
CA ASN A 158 31.89 -6.40 15.22
C ASN A 158 33.03 -5.89 16.12
N ALA A 159 32.83 -5.96 17.44
CA ALA A 159 33.83 -5.61 18.43
C ALA A 159 35.17 -6.33 18.16
N THR A 160 36.29 -5.68 18.49
CA THR A 160 37.63 -6.25 18.35
C THR A 160 37.69 -7.60 19.07
N PRO A 161 38.09 -8.72 18.39
CA PRO A 161 38.14 -10.02 19.03
C PRO A 161 39.05 -9.97 20.26
N VAL A 162 38.51 -10.30 21.42
CA VAL A 162 39.25 -10.29 22.69
C VAL A 162 39.96 -11.63 22.97
N SER A 163 39.71 -12.65 22.16
CA SER A 163 40.40 -13.95 22.24
C SER A 163 40.65 -14.58 20.87
N HIS A 164 41.60 -15.52 20.80
CA HIS A 164 41.90 -16.29 19.60
C HIS A 164 40.70 -17.15 19.14
N THR A 165 39.92 -17.70 20.08
CA THR A 165 38.68 -18.44 19.79
C THR A 165 37.60 -17.52 19.21
N ASP A 166 37.45 -16.30 19.73
CA ASP A 166 36.53 -15.31 19.17
C ASP A 166 36.96 -14.92 17.76
N TRP A 167 38.26 -14.76 17.51
CA TRP A 167 38.80 -14.47 16.18
C TRP A 167 38.49 -15.57 15.16
N VAL A 168 38.67 -16.85 15.52
CA VAL A 168 38.36 -17.99 14.63
C VAL A 168 36.86 -18.06 14.30
N CYS A 169 35.97 -17.85 15.28
CA CYS A 169 34.52 -17.84 15.07
C CYS A 169 34.04 -16.63 14.26
N ASN A 170 34.67 -15.47 14.47
CA ASN A 170 34.25 -14.18 13.89
C ASN A 170 34.92 -13.87 12.54
N ASN A 171 35.87 -14.71 12.09
CA ASN A 171 36.56 -14.57 10.79
C ASN A 171 35.72 -14.96 9.57
N SER A 172 34.51 -15.50 9.76
CA SER A 172 33.55 -15.73 8.69
C SER A 172 32.82 -14.43 8.31
N ARG A 173 33.60 -13.45 7.82
CA ARG A 173 33.17 -12.07 7.55
C ARG A 173 31.88 -11.98 6.73
N LYS A 174 30.78 -11.67 7.40
CA LYS A 174 29.66 -10.91 6.85
C LYS A 174 29.35 -9.81 7.85
N SER A 175 29.34 -8.56 7.37
CA SER A 175 28.69 -7.47 8.10
C SER A 175 27.29 -7.94 8.48
N GLN A 176 26.99 -7.95 9.78
CA GLN A 176 25.65 -8.26 10.23
C GLN A 176 24.83 -6.99 10.03
N VAL A 177 23.99 -7.01 9.01
CA VAL A 177 23.02 -5.95 8.74
C VAL A 177 21.87 -6.12 9.73
N ILE A 178 21.86 -5.31 10.80
CA ILE A 178 20.84 -5.35 11.83
C ILE A 178 19.74 -4.36 11.47
N ARG A 179 18.47 -4.77 11.64
CA ARG A 179 17.33 -3.88 11.45
C ARG A 179 17.33 -2.81 12.55
N ASP A 180 17.45 -1.54 12.17
CA ASP A 180 17.54 -0.35 13.07
C ASP A 180 16.29 0.53 12.92
N GLY A 181 15.12 -0.10 13.03
CA GLY A 181 13.82 0.57 12.97
C GLY A 181 13.23 0.67 11.55
N TRP A 182 12.32 1.62 11.39
CA TRP A 182 11.58 1.87 10.17
C TRP A 182 11.23 3.35 10.06
N LYS A 183 10.99 3.78 8.82
CA LYS A 183 10.54 5.11 8.48
C LYS A 183 9.31 5.02 7.59
N SER A 184 8.27 5.78 7.90
CA SER A 184 7.09 5.91 7.04
C SER A 184 7.12 7.27 6.36
N THR A 185 6.92 7.26 5.04
CA THR A 185 6.75 8.49 4.25
C THR A 185 5.37 8.43 3.61
N THR A 186 4.69 9.58 3.58
CA THR A 186 3.38 9.73 2.94
C THR A 186 3.45 10.77 1.84
N TRP A 187 2.64 10.57 0.82
CA TRP A 187 2.47 11.47 -0.30
C TRP A 187 1.00 11.60 -0.62
N ASN A 188 0.66 12.73 -1.21
CA ASN A 188 -0.69 13.00 -1.68
C ASN A 188 -0.61 13.44 -3.14
N MET A 189 -1.73 13.34 -3.85
CA MET A 189 -1.88 13.84 -5.21
C MET A 189 -3.34 14.24 -5.43
N ALA A 190 -3.56 15.43 -5.99
CA ALA A 190 -4.89 15.94 -6.26
C ALA A 190 -5.57 15.21 -7.45
N ILE A 191 -6.89 15.06 -7.34
CA ILE A 191 -7.77 14.50 -8.36
C ILE A 191 -8.73 15.61 -8.82
N PRO A 192 -9.06 15.73 -10.13
CA PRO A 192 -8.65 14.85 -11.23
C PRO A 192 -7.19 15.06 -11.65
N VAL A 193 -6.56 13.95 -12.04
CA VAL A 193 -5.16 13.88 -12.43
C VAL A 193 -4.92 14.74 -13.68
N GLY A 194 -3.89 15.59 -13.64
CA GLY A 194 -3.49 16.44 -14.77
C GLY A 194 -3.95 17.90 -14.67
N LEU A 195 -4.70 18.28 -13.64
CA LEU A 195 -5.03 19.69 -13.35
C LEU A 195 -4.06 20.37 -12.38
N GLY A 196 -3.10 19.65 -11.81
CA GLY A 196 -2.18 20.15 -10.79
C GLY A 196 -0.79 19.52 -10.85
N GLU A 197 0.05 19.86 -9.85
CA GLU A 197 1.34 19.19 -9.64
C GLU A 197 1.12 17.71 -9.27
N GLY A 198 2.08 16.85 -9.63
CA GLY A 198 2.02 15.40 -9.36
C GLY A 198 2.10 15.07 -7.86
N TRP A 199 2.68 13.93 -7.52
CA TRP A 199 2.85 13.54 -6.11
C TRP A 199 3.61 14.58 -5.29
N HIS A 200 3.01 15.05 -4.20
CA HIS A 200 3.67 15.86 -3.18
C HIS A 200 3.94 15.04 -1.93
N ARG A 201 5.17 15.11 -1.42
CA ARG A 201 5.52 14.49 -0.15
C ARG A 201 4.87 15.27 1.00
N ASP A 202 4.18 14.59 1.89
CA ASP A 202 3.43 15.19 2.99
C ASP A 202 4.16 14.99 4.33
N CYS A 203 4.09 13.81 4.92
CA CYS A 203 4.73 13.51 6.21
C CYS A 203 5.86 12.48 6.08
N VAL A 204 6.87 12.62 6.93
CA VAL A 204 7.98 11.67 7.09
C VAL A 204 8.17 11.42 8.58
N ILE A 205 8.17 10.16 8.99
CA ILE A 205 8.31 9.79 10.40
C ILE A 205 9.26 8.62 10.58
N ASP A 206 10.21 8.76 11.50
CA ASP A 206 11.05 7.66 12.00
C ASP A 206 10.41 7.09 13.27
N VAL A 207 10.44 5.77 13.43
CA VAL A 207 9.95 5.09 14.64
C VAL A 207 10.55 5.66 15.94
N LYS A 208 11.78 6.17 15.87
CA LYS A 208 12.48 6.80 17.01
C LYS A 208 11.72 8.02 17.52
N ASP A 209 11.13 8.80 16.61
CA ASP A 209 10.43 10.04 16.90
C ASP A 209 8.98 9.83 17.37
N VAL A 210 8.43 8.62 17.17
CA VAL A 210 7.05 8.32 17.56
C VAL A 210 6.93 8.28 19.09
N ASN A 211 6.02 9.09 19.65
CA ASN A 211 5.75 9.12 21.08
C ASN A 211 4.45 8.41 21.44
N LEU A 212 4.32 8.00 22.71
CA LEU A 212 3.04 7.52 23.23
C LEU A 212 2.11 8.72 23.44
N GLU A 213 0.86 8.61 23.01
CA GLU A 213 -0.13 9.62 23.33
C GLU A 213 -0.40 9.58 24.83
N ALA A 214 0.02 10.63 25.56
CA ALA A 214 0.19 10.62 27.02
C ALA A 214 -1.12 10.57 27.83
N SER A 215 -2.27 10.29 27.19
CA SER A 215 -3.60 10.54 27.78
C SER A 215 -4.59 9.39 27.66
N ASP A 216 -4.21 8.24 27.09
CA ASP A 216 -5.12 7.10 26.92
C ASP A 216 -4.80 5.95 27.91
N PRO A 217 -5.64 5.74 28.95
CA PRO A 217 -5.51 4.62 29.88
C PRO A 217 -5.56 3.25 29.20
N CYS A 218 -6.37 3.08 28.15
CA CYS A 218 -6.49 1.81 27.43
C CYS A 218 -5.22 1.49 26.65
N LEU A 219 -4.53 2.50 26.11
CA LEU A 219 -3.23 2.31 25.48
C LEU A 219 -2.18 1.82 26.48
N SER A 220 -2.22 2.30 27.72
CA SER A 220 -1.30 1.88 28.78
C SER A 220 -1.46 0.40 29.13
N ASP A 221 -2.70 -0.09 29.24
CA ASP A 221 -2.98 -1.51 29.50
C ASP A 221 -2.52 -2.40 28.34
N LEU A 222 -2.74 -1.97 27.09
CA LEU A 222 -2.29 -2.68 25.89
C LEU A 222 -0.75 -2.73 25.79
N MET A 223 -0.07 -1.66 26.20
CA MET A 223 1.38 -1.61 26.27
C MET A 223 1.96 -2.54 27.34
N ALA A 224 1.29 -2.64 28.49
CA ALA A 224 1.63 -3.60 29.54
C ALA A 224 1.40 -5.05 29.04
N MET A 225 0.30 -5.30 28.34
CA MET A 225 0.01 -6.59 27.69
C MET A 225 1.12 -6.96 26.69
N LEU A 226 1.52 -6.05 25.78
CA LEU A 226 2.62 -6.30 24.86
C LEU A 226 3.91 -6.66 25.61
N SER A 227 4.24 -5.89 26.64
CA SER A 227 5.47 -6.08 27.42
C SER A 227 5.46 -7.40 28.22
N SER A 228 4.27 -7.95 28.51
CA SER A 228 4.12 -9.28 29.11
C SER A 228 4.33 -10.43 28.12
N LYS A 229 4.09 -10.20 26.82
CA LYS A 229 4.17 -11.21 25.76
C LYS A 229 5.48 -11.15 24.96
N THR A 230 6.17 -10.00 24.94
CA THR A 230 7.43 -9.81 24.22
C THR A 230 8.47 -9.08 25.06
N THR A 231 9.74 -9.46 24.91
CA THR A 231 10.87 -8.77 25.53
C THR A 231 11.33 -7.54 24.74
N ARG A 232 10.82 -7.35 23.53
CA ARG A 232 11.13 -6.20 22.67
C ARG A 232 10.23 -5.04 22.98
N THR A 233 10.78 -3.83 22.92
CA THR A 233 9.95 -2.62 22.93
C THR A 233 9.06 -2.60 21.68
N TRP A 234 7.91 -1.94 21.75
CA TRP A 234 7.01 -1.88 20.59
C TRP A 234 7.66 -1.24 19.34
N LYS A 235 8.63 -0.35 19.55
CA LYS A 235 9.45 0.27 18.48
C LYS A 235 10.40 -0.71 17.79
N GLU A 236 10.77 -1.79 18.49
CA GLU A 236 11.66 -2.85 17.98
C GLU A 236 10.89 -3.99 17.30
N LEU A 237 9.56 -3.96 17.35
CA LEU A 237 8.74 -4.98 16.71
C LEU A 237 8.84 -4.85 15.18
N PRO A 238 8.98 -5.97 14.46
CA PRO A 238 8.95 -5.94 13.01
C PRO A 238 7.54 -5.53 12.57
N VAL A 239 7.44 -4.44 11.82
CA VAL A 239 6.19 -3.99 11.20
C VAL A 239 6.25 -4.17 9.69
N ALA A 240 5.10 -4.28 9.05
CA ALA A 240 4.91 -4.30 7.61
C ALA A 240 3.44 -3.95 7.28
N CYS A 241 3.11 -3.99 5.99
CA CYS A 241 1.75 -3.77 5.48
C CYS A 241 1.14 -2.47 5.96
N PRO A 242 1.73 -1.32 5.57
CA PRO A 242 1.12 -0.05 5.91
C PRO A 242 -0.24 0.07 5.24
N ILE A 243 -1.24 0.55 5.98
CA ILE A 243 -2.56 0.87 5.46
C ILE A 243 -2.87 2.30 5.82
N LEU A 244 -3.16 3.13 4.82
CA LEU A 244 -3.49 4.54 5.05
C LEU A 244 -4.97 4.71 5.39
N SER A 245 -5.23 5.54 6.40
CA SER A 245 -6.57 6.04 6.69
C SER A 245 -7.09 6.96 5.57
N MET A 246 -8.35 6.77 5.21
CA MET A 246 -9.06 7.65 4.29
C MET A 246 -9.36 9.01 4.92
N ASP A 247 -9.48 9.07 6.25
CA ASP A 247 -10.07 10.20 6.97
C ASP A 247 -9.05 11.15 7.56
N ASP A 248 -7.90 10.62 7.96
CA ASP A 248 -6.87 11.35 8.68
C ASP A 248 -5.46 10.89 8.27
N ASP A 249 -4.46 11.36 9.01
CA ASP A 249 -3.04 11.06 8.77
C ASP A 249 -2.58 9.84 9.60
N VAL A 250 -3.46 8.86 9.79
CA VAL A 250 -3.12 7.63 10.50
C VAL A 250 -2.67 6.56 9.51
N VAL A 251 -1.52 5.96 9.80
CA VAL A 251 -1.02 4.76 9.14
C VAL A 251 -1.15 3.59 10.11
N TYR A 252 -1.84 2.54 9.66
CA TYR A 252 -1.93 1.28 10.37
C TYR A 252 -0.78 0.37 9.94
N LEU A 253 -0.05 -0.20 10.89
CA LEU A 253 1.07 -1.11 10.64
C LEU A 253 0.81 -2.46 11.29
N LEU A 254 0.97 -3.54 10.53
CA LEU A 254 0.87 -4.90 11.06
C LEU A 254 2.23 -5.36 11.59
N SER A 255 2.25 -5.88 12.82
CA SER A 255 3.37 -6.63 13.37
C SER A 255 2.99 -8.06 13.65
N GLN A 256 3.90 -8.96 13.31
CA GLN A 256 3.79 -10.37 13.62
C GLN A 256 5.07 -10.81 14.31
N THR A 257 4.94 -11.37 15.51
CA THR A 257 6.05 -11.96 16.24
C THR A 257 5.70 -13.36 16.74
N ARG A 258 6.71 -14.21 16.81
CA ARG A 258 6.63 -15.55 17.42
C ARG A 258 7.70 -15.62 18.51
N PRO A 259 7.40 -15.15 19.73
CA PRO A 259 8.33 -15.30 20.84
C PRO A 259 8.60 -16.78 21.09
N ARG A 260 9.81 -17.12 21.53
CA ARG A 260 10.13 -18.52 21.86
C ARG A 260 9.24 -18.95 23.02
N TYR A 261 8.56 -20.09 22.86
CA TYR A 261 7.67 -20.70 23.86
C TYR A 261 6.35 -19.95 24.16
N MET A 262 5.94 -19.02 23.29
CA MET A 262 4.63 -18.35 23.37
C MET A 262 3.85 -18.55 22.08
N ASP A 263 2.54 -18.32 22.15
CA ASP A 263 1.68 -18.26 20.97
C ASP A 263 2.10 -17.10 20.05
N LYS A 264 1.74 -17.24 18.77
CA LYS A 264 1.97 -16.21 17.76
C LYS A 264 1.25 -14.93 18.19
N LEU A 265 1.95 -13.81 18.22
CA LEU A 265 1.41 -12.50 18.54
C LEU A 265 1.27 -11.69 17.25
N GLU A 266 0.04 -11.29 16.91
CA GLU A 266 -0.27 -10.43 15.78
C GLU A 266 -0.94 -9.16 16.26
N VAL A 267 -0.42 -8.01 15.81
CA VAL A 267 -0.78 -6.73 16.40
C VAL A 267 -0.81 -5.66 15.33
N ILE A 268 -1.84 -4.81 15.34
CA ILE A 268 -1.93 -3.63 14.49
C ILE A 268 -1.64 -2.38 15.33
N PHE A 269 -0.71 -1.55 14.87
CA PHE A 269 -0.41 -0.23 15.41
C PHE A 269 -1.14 0.84 14.61
N ALA A 270 -1.78 1.80 15.26
CA ALA A 270 -2.33 2.99 14.63
C ALA A 270 -1.44 4.20 14.96
N ILE A 271 -0.75 4.73 13.95
CA ILE A 271 0.25 5.79 14.14
C ILE A 271 -0.19 7.05 13.39
N ASP A 272 -0.36 8.15 14.13
CA ASP A 272 -0.54 9.47 13.54
C ASP A 272 0.80 9.97 13.03
N VAL A 273 0.98 9.95 11.70
CA VAL A 273 2.27 10.31 11.10
C VAL A 273 2.52 11.81 11.09
N ARG A 274 1.48 12.64 11.24
CA ARG A 274 1.61 14.10 11.30
C ARG A 274 1.97 14.58 12.70
N LYS A 275 1.39 13.98 13.74
CA LYS A 275 1.69 14.29 15.14
C LYS A 275 2.86 13.49 15.71
N ALA A 276 3.30 12.46 14.99
CA ALA A 276 4.27 11.49 15.45
C ALA A 276 3.87 10.81 16.76
N THR A 277 2.63 10.32 16.83
CA THR A 277 2.11 9.66 18.04
C THR A 277 1.50 8.29 17.73
N LEU A 278 1.72 7.33 18.63
CA LEU A 278 0.97 6.08 18.66
C LEU A 278 -0.41 6.37 19.25
N ARG A 279 -1.45 6.30 18.41
CA ARG A 279 -2.85 6.52 18.81
C ARG A 279 -3.51 5.27 19.37
N GLY A 280 -3.05 4.09 18.96
CA GLY A 280 -3.74 2.86 19.31
C GLY A 280 -3.01 1.59 18.92
N LEU A 281 -3.46 0.50 19.51
CA LEU A 281 -2.96 -0.85 19.27
C LEU A 281 -4.11 -1.85 19.37
N ALA A 282 -4.12 -2.87 18.52
CA ALA A 282 -5.04 -4.00 18.68
C ALA A 282 -4.33 -5.33 18.44
N GLU A 283 -4.56 -6.32 19.32
CA GLU A 283 -4.16 -7.70 19.09
C GLU A 283 -5.17 -8.38 18.15
N LEU A 284 -4.67 -9.11 17.14
CA LEU A 284 -5.47 -9.88 16.22
C LEU A 284 -5.62 -11.32 16.72
N ASP A 285 -6.82 -11.89 16.58
CA ASP A 285 -7.09 -13.27 16.93
C ASP A 285 -6.33 -14.24 16.00
N VAL A 286 -5.46 -15.04 16.61
CA VAL A 286 -4.50 -15.97 15.98
C VAL A 286 -5.20 -17.06 15.16
N GLN A 287 -6.47 -17.38 15.46
CA GLN A 287 -7.23 -18.39 14.71
C GLN A 287 -7.57 -17.96 13.28
N LYS A 288 -7.53 -16.66 12.98
CA LYS A 288 -7.70 -16.11 11.64
C LYS A 288 -6.33 -15.77 11.06
N SER A 289 -5.51 -16.79 10.81
CA SER A 289 -4.15 -16.57 10.31
C SER A 289 -4.17 -15.82 8.98
N THR A 290 -3.93 -14.52 9.03
CA THR A 290 -3.50 -13.76 7.88
C THR A 290 -2.01 -14.00 7.80
N ILE A 291 -1.61 -15.02 7.03
CA ILE A 291 -0.35 -14.88 6.28
C ILE A 291 -0.47 -13.51 5.60
N PHE A 292 0.62 -12.74 5.52
CA PHE A 292 0.74 -11.40 4.92
C PHE A 292 0.34 -11.33 3.42
N PHE A 293 -0.75 -11.98 3.04
CA PHE A 293 -1.63 -11.62 1.98
C PHE A 293 -2.63 -10.64 2.61
N PRO A 294 -2.48 -9.34 2.42
CA PRO A 294 -3.65 -8.49 2.43
C PRO A 294 -4.58 -9.08 1.37
N ASN A 295 -5.53 -9.89 1.78
CA ASN A 295 -6.73 -10.08 1.00
C ASN A 295 -7.37 -8.69 1.01
N PHE A 296 -7.05 -7.89 0.00
CA PHE A 296 -7.82 -6.71 -0.31
C PHE A 296 -9.20 -7.21 -0.74
N CYS A 297 -10.03 -7.56 0.23
CA CYS A 297 -11.46 -7.40 0.06
C CYS A 297 -11.64 -5.89 0.05
N THR A 298 -11.63 -5.33 -1.15
CA THR A 298 -12.15 -4.00 -1.36
C THR A 298 -13.53 -3.92 -0.73
N SER A 299 -13.68 -2.95 0.16
CA SER A 299 -14.85 -2.76 1.00
C SER A 299 -16.12 -2.59 0.16
N GLU A 300 -17.05 -3.54 0.30
CA GLU A 300 -18.43 -3.39 -0.16
C GLU A 300 -19.10 -2.24 0.61
N ILE A 301 -19.63 -1.24 -0.10
CA ILE A 301 -20.47 -0.22 0.52
C ILE A 301 -21.91 -0.74 0.54
N CYS A 302 -22.37 -1.13 1.73
CA CYS A 302 -23.77 -1.42 2.02
C CYS A 302 -24.69 -0.27 1.62
N ARG A 303 -25.83 -0.58 1.01
CA ARG A 303 -26.92 0.37 0.75
C ARG A 303 -27.47 0.89 2.08
N GLY A 304 -27.32 2.19 2.32
CA GLY A 304 -28.17 2.91 3.26
C GLY A 304 -29.62 2.89 2.75
N THR A 305 -30.54 2.54 3.64
CA THR A 305 -31.99 2.44 3.45
C THR A 305 -32.62 3.68 2.85
#